data_AF-A0ABD2SQN5-F1
#
_entry.id   AF-A0ABD2SQN5-F1
#
_cell.length_a   1.000
_cell.length_b   1.000
_cell.length_c   1.000
_cell.angle_alpha   90.00
_cell.angle_beta   90.00
_cell.angle_gamma   90.00
#
_symmetry.space_group_name_H-M   'P 1'
#
loop_
_entity.id
_entity.type
_entity.pdbx_description
1 polymer ?
#
loop_
_entity_poly.entity_id
_entity_poly.type
_entity_poly.pdbx_seq_one_letter_code
_entity_poly.pdbx_strand_id
1 'polypeptide(L)'
;MGGVTSSIAAKFAFFPPTPPSYTVVPDDGKFSIPEVARRDGVDFLKLRTRRGNEIVAVHVKHPKASATMLYSHGNAADLGQMFELFVELSLRLRVNLMGYDYSGYGQSSGKPSECNTYADIDAVYKCLKEQYGVKDEQLILYGQSVGSGPTVDLASRVPNLRGVVLHSPILSGVRVLYPVKRTYWFDIYKNIDKISAVNCPVLVIHWRWVRERWWSNCSVTG
;
A
#
# COMPACT_ATOMS: atom_id res chain seq x y z
N MET A 1 -5.54 26.08 -5.92
CA MET A 1 -6.63 25.56 -6.78
C MET A 1 -6.33 24.12 -7.25
N GLY A 2 -6.23 23.13 -6.34
CA GLY A 2 -5.80 21.76 -6.69
C GLY A 2 -6.87 20.67 -6.54
N GLY A 3 -8.11 21.02 -6.17
CA GLY A 3 -9.11 20.03 -5.74
C GLY A 3 -9.97 19.42 -6.84
N VAL A 4 -10.21 20.13 -7.96
CA VAL A 4 -11.24 19.72 -8.93
C VAL A 4 -10.70 18.78 -10.01
N THR A 5 -9.48 19.01 -10.51
CA THR A 5 -8.83 18.18 -11.54
C THR A 5 -8.41 16.81 -11.01
N SER A 6 -8.14 16.69 -9.70
CA SER A 6 -7.81 15.44 -9.02
C SER A 6 -8.98 14.43 -9.03
N SER A 7 -10.24 14.89 -9.05
CA SER A 7 -11.40 14.02 -8.89
C SER A 7 -11.72 13.16 -10.12
N ILE A 8 -11.48 13.69 -11.33
CA ILE A 8 -11.73 12.96 -12.59
C ILE A 8 -10.60 11.97 -12.84
N ALA A 9 -9.34 12.39 -12.66
CA ALA A 9 -8.19 11.49 -12.79
C ALA A 9 -8.27 10.30 -11.82
N ALA A 10 -8.74 10.51 -10.59
CA ALA A 10 -8.96 9.44 -9.63
C ALA A 10 -9.97 8.39 -10.14
N LYS A 11 -11.07 8.78 -10.79
CA LYS A 11 -12.06 7.83 -11.34
C LYS A 11 -11.50 6.92 -12.44
N PHE A 12 -10.45 7.34 -13.14
CA PHE A 12 -9.78 6.52 -14.15
C PHE A 12 -8.56 5.76 -13.61
N ALA A 13 -8.10 6.11 -12.40
CA ALA A 13 -6.92 5.51 -11.79
C ALA A 13 -7.25 4.42 -10.77
N PHE A 14 -8.46 4.40 -10.21
CA PHE A 14 -8.87 3.47 -9.17
C PHE A 14 -10.14 2.72 -9.56
N PHE A 15 -10.06 1.39 -9.51
CA PHE A 15 -11.14 0.47 -9.87
C PHE A 15 -11.41 -0.48 -8.69
N PRO A 16 -11.93 0.00 -7.55
CA PRO A 16 -12.25 -0.86 -6.42
C PRO A 16 -13.24 -1.97 -6.83
N PRO A 17 -13.10 -3.21 -6.32
CA PRO A 17 -14.09 -4.26 -6.54
C PRO A 17 -15.50 -3.80 -6.17
N THR A 18 -16.46 -4.02 -7.06
CA THR A 18 -17.87 -3.68 -6.85
C THR A 18 -18.74 -4.87 -7.28
N PRO A 19 -19.41 -5.57 -6.34
CA PRO A 19 -19.38 -5.35 -4.88
C PRO A 19 -18.01 -5.69 -4.26
N PRO A 20 -17.72 -5.20 -3.03
CA PRO A 20 -16.57 -5.66 -2.24
C PRO A 20 -16.53 -7.18 -2.10
N SER A 21 -15.34 -7.77 -2.06
CA SER A 21 -15.20 -9.22 -1.92
C SER A 21 -15.43 -9.74 -0.51
N TYR A 22 -15.62 -8.85 0.47
CA TYR A 22 -15.71 -9.20 1.87
C TYR A 22 -16.56 -8.20 2.67
N THR A 23 -16.98 -8.62 3.87
CA THR A 23 -17.69 -7.80 4.85
C THR A 23 -16.91 -7.71 6.16
N VAL A 24 -17.18 -6.69 6.97
CA VAL A 24 -16.58 -6.55 8.31
C VAL A 24 -17.69 -6.58 9.34
N VAL A 25 -17.60 -7.53 10.27
CA VAL A 25 -18.55 -7.67 11.38
C VAL A 25 -17.84 -7.46 12.72
N PRO A 26 -18.50 -6.83 13.72
CA PRO A 26 -18.00 -6.80 15.09
C PRO A 26 -17.92 -8.22 15.66
N ASP A 27 -16.85 -8.54 16.39
CA ASP A 27 -16.61 -9.84 17.03
C ASP A 27 -15.87 -9.61 18.36
N ASP A 28 -16.58 -9.69 19.49
CA ASP A 28 -16.05 -9.52 20.86
C ASP A 28 -15.08 -8.33 21.05
N GLY A 29 -15.49 -7.14 20.61
CA GLY A 29 -14.70 -5.91 20.73
C GLY A 29 -13.57 -5.77 19.70
N LYS A 30 -13.43 -6.75 18.81
CA LYS A 30 -12.62 -6.71 17.59
C LYS A 30 -13.51 -6.71 16.34
N PHE A 31 -12.87 -6.82 15.19
CA PHE A 31 -13.52 -7.04 13.91
C PHE A 31 -13.15 -8.42 13.35
N SER A 32 -14.05 -9.00 12.57
CA SER A 32 -13.79 -10.20 11.79
C SER A 32 -14.33 -10.05 10.37
N ILE A 33 -13.73 -10.80 9.45
CA ILE A 33 -14.17 -10.93 8.06
C ILE A 33 -14.73 -12.36 7.91
N PRO A 34 -16.06 -12.55 7.76
CA PRO A 34 -16.67 -13.88 7.66
C PRO A 34 -16.23 -14.69 6.45
N GLU A 35 -15.87 -14.01 5.35
CA GLU A 35 -15.52 -14.63 4.08
C GLU A 35 -14.10 -15.24 4.06
N VAL A 36 -13.28 -14.98 5.09
CA VAL A 36 -11.93 -15.53 5.22
C VAL A 36 -11.81 -16.49 6.40
N ALA A 37 -10.92 -17.46 6.30
CA ALA A 37 -10.72 -18.44 7.37
C ALA A 37 -10.21 -17.76 8.64
N ARG A 38 -10.89 -18.02 9.78
CA ARG A 38 -10.41 -17.58 11.10
C ARG A 38 -9.07 -18.24 11.39
N ARG A 39 -8.06 -17.44 11.76
CA ARG A 39 -6.73 -17.91 12.13
C ARG A 39 -6.23 -17.15 13.35
N ASP A 40 -5.50 -17.85 14.20
CA ASP A 40 -4.81 -17.24 15.33
C ASP A 40 -3.73 -16.25 14.84
N GLY A 41 -3.52 -15.20 15.61
CA GLY A 41 -2.52 -14.18 15.28
C GLY A 41 -2.92 -13.21 14.17
N VAL A 42 -4.20 -13.22 13.75
CA VAL A 42 -4.76 -12.24 12.80
C VAL A 42 -5.62 -11.22 13.57
N ASP A 43 -5.35 -9.93 13.37
CA ASP A 43 -6.19 -8.84 13.87
C ASP A 43 -6.78 -8.06 12.67
N PHE A 44 -8.10 -7.88 12.64
CA PHE A 44 -8.75 -6.93 11.72
C PHE A 44 -9.03 -5.62 12.45
N LEU A 45 -8.76 -4.51 11.77
CA LEU A 45 -8.77 -3.17 12.35
C LEU A 45 -9.59 -2.22 11.48
N LYS A 46 -10.21 -1.25 12.14
CA LYS A 46 -10.73 -0.04 11.50
C LYS A 46 -9.93 1.16 11.98
N LEU A 47 -9.32 1.87 11.05
CA LEU A 47 -8.41 2.98 11.35
C LEU A 47 -8.98 4.29 10.80
N ARG A 48 -8.99 5.32 11.64
CA ARG A 48 -9.41 6.66 11.23
C ARG A 48 -8.24 7.42 10.63
N THR A 49 -8.44 7.93 9.43
CA THR A 49 -7.44 8.70 8.68
C THR A 49 -7.50 10.18 9.06
N ARG A 50 -6.40 10.91 8.84
CA ARG A 50 -6.36 12.37 9.04
C ARG A 50 -7.32 13.16 8.14
N ARG A 51 -7.85 12.53 7.08
CA ARG A 51 -8.84 13.11 6.17
C ARG A 51 -10.28 12.74 6.52
N GLY A 52 -10.50 12.06 7.64
CA GLY A 52 -11.83 11.75 8.17
C GLY A 52 -12.45 10.45 7.63
N ASN A 53 -11.77 9.72 6.75
CA ASN A 53 -12.21 8.40 6.31
C ASN A 53 -11.86 7.33 7.35
N GLU A 54 -12.58 6.23 7.30
CA GLU A 54 -12.33 5.01 8.06
C GLU A 54 -11.90 3.92 7.08
N ILE A 55 -10.71 3.37 7.28
CA ILE A 55 -10.14 2.30 6.43
C ILE A 55 -10.05 0.99 7.20
N VAL A 56 -10.16 -0.11 6.48
CA VAL A 56 -9.97 -1.45 7.04
C VAL A 56 -8.52 -1.87 6.86
N ALA A 57 -7.94 -2.49 7.88
CA ALA A 57 -6.62 -3.08 7.84
C ALA A 57 -6.63 -4.49 8.45
N VAL A 58 -5.67 -5.31 8.05
CA VAL A 58 -5.43 -6.65 8.57
C VAL A 58 -3.97 -6.77 8.98
N HIS A 59 -3.74 -7.26 10.20
CA HIS A 59 -2.42 -7.54 10.72
C HIS A 59 -2.27 -9.04 10.98
N VAL A 60 -1.38 -9.68 10.22
CA VAL A 60 -1.04 -11.10 10.35
C VAL A 60 0.29 -11.20 11.11
N LYS A 61 0.26 -11.83 12.28
CA LYS A 61 1.45 -12.02 13.13
C LYS A 61 2.14 -13.33 12.80
N HIS A 62 3.47 -13.29 12.80
CA HIS A 62 4.28 -14.49 12.76
C HIS A 62 5.12 -14.61 14.05
N PRO A 63 5.09 -15.73 14.80
CA PRO A 63 5.75 -15.85 16.12
C PRO A 63 7.26 -15.61 16.11
N LYS A 64 7.92 -15.83 14.97
CA LYS A 64 9.36 -15.63 14.79
C LYS A 64 9.72 -14.37 13.97
N ALA A 65 8.77 -13.45 13.82
CA ALA A 65 8.99 -12.25 13.03
C ALA A 65 10.03 -11.32 13.67
N SER A 66 11.03 -10.91 12.87
CA SER A 66 11.97 -9.84 13.21
C SER A 66 11.71 -8.54 12.44
N ALA A 67 10.80 -8.60 11.46
CA ALA A 67 10.41 -7.49 10.62
C ALA A 67 8.89 -7.52 10.38
N THR A 68 8.34 -6.35 10.06
CA THR A 68 6.94 -6.17 9.68
C THR A 68 6.88 -5.60 8.26
N MET A 69 6.10 -6.23 7.39
CA MET A 69 5.84 -5.76 6.04
C MET A 69 4.54 -4.96 5.99
N LEU A 70 4.60 -3.69 5.61
CA LEU A 70 3.43 -2.87 5.31
C LEU A 70 3.13 -2.94 3.81
N TYR A 71 2.00 -3.56 3.45
CA TYR A 71 1.65 -3.90 2.07
C TYR A 71 0.58 -2.96 1.51
N SER A 72 0.95 -2.13 0.54
CA SER A 72 0.04 -1.34 -0.29
C SER A 72 -0.32 -2.14 -1.55
N HIS A 73 -1.56 -2.64 -1.60
CA HIS A 73 -2.01 -3.53 -2.67
C HIS A 73 -2.21 -2.85 -4.03
N GLY A 74 -2.29 -3.67 -5.08
CA GLY A 74 -2.55 -3.22 -6.44
C GLY A 74 -3.98 -2.70 -6.62
N ASN A 75 -4.23 -2.11 -7.78
CA ASN A 75 -5.57 -1.71 -8.18
C ASN A 75 -6.48 -2.93 -8.36
N ALA A 76 -7.81 -2.74 -8.36
CA ALA A 76 -8.79 -3.80 -8.57
C ALA A 76 -8.65 -5.04 -7.67
N ALA A 77 -8.10 -4.83 -6.48
CA ALA A 77 -8.03 -5.80 -5.39
C ALA A 77 -8.55 -5.16 -4.11
N ASP A 78 -9.03 -5.98 -3.17
CA ASP A 78 -9.34 -5.58 -1.80
C ASP A 78 -8.76 -6.60 -0.79
N LEU A 79 -8.87 -6.30 0.51
CA LEU A 79 -8.33 -7.16 1.57
C LEU A 79 -8.86 -8.60 1.54
N GLY A 80 -10.11 -8.82 1.14
CA GLY A 80 -10.69 -10.16 1.08
C GLY A 80 -9.96 -11.04 0.07
N GLN A 81 -9.68 -10.48 -1.12
CA GLN A 81 -8.92 -11.18 -2.17
C GLN A 81 -7.43 -11.34 -1.80
N MET A 82 -6.87 -10.40 -1.05
CA MET A 82 -5.45 -10.38 -0.69
C MET A 82 -5.12 -11.21 0.56
N PHE A 83 -6.12 -11.60 1.35
CA PHE A 83 -5.92 -12.21 2.67
C PHE A 83 -5.06 -13.47 2.65
N GLU A 84 -5.37 -14.45 1.79
CA GLU A 84 -4.60 -15.70 1.72
C GLU A 84 -3.16 -15.45 1.26
N LEU A 85 -2.94 -14.49 0.34
CA LEU A 85 -1.59 -14.08 -0.04
C LEU A 85 -0.83 -13.48 1.15
N PHE A 86 -1.47 -12.68 1.99
CA PHE A 86 -0.86 -12.09 3.17
C PHE A 86 -0.45 -13.15 4.21
N VAL A 87 -1.32 -14.13 4.44
CA VAL A 87 -1.00 -15.27 5.31
C VAL A 87 0.20 -16.04 4.76
N GLU A 88 0.19 -16.36 3.46
CA GLU A 88 1.28 -17.12 2.84
C GLU A 88 2.61 -16.37 2.85
N LEU A 89 2.59 -15.06 2.56
CA LEU A 89 3.79 -14.21 2.63
C LEU A 89 4.33 -14.13 4.06
N SER A 90 3.44 -13.93 5.06
CA SER A 90 3.82 -13.90 6.47
C SER A 90 4.50 -15.20 6.90
N LEU A 91 3.95 -16.35 6.51
CA LEU A 91 4.49 -17.68 6.83
C LEU A 91 5.82 -17.96 6.13
N ARG A 92 5.90 -17.74 4.81
CA ARG A 92 7.10 -18.07 4.01
C ARG A 92 8.28 -17.16 4.34
N LEU A 93 8.02 -15.87 4.50
CA LEU A 93 9.06 -14.88 4.78
C LEU A 93 9.33 -14.73 6.28
N ARG A 94 8.50 -15.32 7.14
CA ARG A 94 8.58 -15.22 8.61
C ARG A 94 8.59 -13.77 9.08
N VAL A 95 7.64 -12.98 8.57
CA VAL A 95 7.45 -11.56 8.92
C VAL A 95 6.03 -11.34 9.42
N ASN A 96 5.84 -10.32 10.26
CA ASN A 96 4.50 -9.77 10.45
C ASN A 96 4.08 -9.07 9.15
N LEU A 97 2.80 -9.06 8.84
CA LEU A 97 2.29 -8.39 7.64
C LEU A 97 1.09 -7.52 8.01
N MET A 98 1.15 -6.25 7.64
CA MET A 98 0.08 -5.29 7.75
C MET A 98 -0.41 -4.91 6.34
N GLY A 99 -1.61 -5.34 5.99
CA GLY A 99 -2.30 -4.94 4.77
C GLY A 99 -3.45 -3.98 5.10
N TYR A 100 -3.83 -3.13 4.16
CA TYR A 100 -4.94 -2.20 4.34
C TYR A 100 -5.62 -1.89 3.02
N ASP A 101 -6.92 -1.59 3.07
CA ASP A 101 -7.64 -1.05 1.93
C ASP A 101 -7.53 0.47 1.88
N TYR A 102 -7.51 1.02 0.68
CA TYR A 102 -7.60 2.45 0.46
C TYR A 102 -9.00 2.99 0.79
N SER A 103 -9.10 4.29 1.07
CA SER A 103 -10.40 4.97 1.15
C SER A 103 -11.25 4.67 -0.11
N GLY A 104 -12.46 4.16 0.09
CA GLY A 104 -13.38 3.73 -0.98
C GLY A 104 -13.09 2.36 -1.61
N TYR A 105 -12.20 1.55 -1.04
CA TYR A 105 -12.00 0.13 -1.38
C TYR A 105 -12.58 -0.78 -0.30
N GLY A 106 -13.02 -1.97 -0.69
CA GLY A 106 -13.54 -2.97 0.23
C GLY A 106 -14.65 -2.41 1.12
N GLN A 107 -14.47 -2.55 2.44
CA GLN A 107 -15.36 -1.99 3.47
C GLN A 107 -14.89 -0.63 4.02
N SER A 108 -13.93 0.01 3.36
CA SER A 108 -13.42 1.33 3.73
C SER A 108 -14.31 2.46 3.20
N SER A 109 -14.52 3.49 4.01
CA SER A 109 -15.37 4.63 3.64
C SER A 109 -14.64 5.65 2.75
N GLY A 110 -15.39 6.64 2.27
CA GLY A 110 -14.85 7.72 1.46
C GLY A 110 -14.74 7.36 -0.03
N LYS A 111 -13.74 7.95 -0.71
CA LYS A 111 -13.50 7.76 -2.15
C LYS A 111 -12.00 7.66 -2.41
N PRO A 112 -11.57 6.89 -3.42
CA PRO A 112 -10.16 6.78 -3.71
C PRO A 112 -9.63 8.07 -4.34
N SER A 113 -8.47 8.52 -3.87
CA SER A 113 -7.70 9.63 -4.43
C SER A 113 -6.26 9.54 -3.93
N GLU A 114 -5.31 10.09 -4.68
CA GLU A 114 -3.89 10.13 -4.27
C GLU A 114 -3.74 10.66 -2.83
N CYS A 115 -4.31 11.83 -2.54
CA CYS A 115 -4.23 12.43 -1.20
C CYS A 115 -4.92 11.58 -0.12
N ASN A 116 -5.95 10.79 -0.45
CA ASN A 116 -6.51 9.83 0.51
C ASN A 116 -5.56 8.67 0.72
N THR A 117 -4.99 8.06 -0.32
CA THR A 117 -4.05 6.94 -0.15
C THR A 117 -2.82 7.30 0.69
N TYR A 118 -2.33 8.55 0.61
CA TYR A 118 -1.29 9.04 1.52
C TYR A 118 -1.77 9.15 2.96
N ALA A 119 -2.98 9.65 3.19
CA ALA A 119 -3.58 9.69 4.51
C ALA A 119 -3.91 8.29 5.07
N ASP A 120 -4.23 7.34 4.19
CA ASP A 120 -4.52 5.95 4.52
C ASP A 120 -3.25 5.25 5.02
N ILE A 121 -2.16 5.30 4.24
CA ILE A 121 -0.89 4.68 4.66
C ILE A 121 -0.31 5.35 5.92
N ASP A 122 -0.47 6.66 6.08
CA ASP A 122 -0.05 7.37 7.30
C ASP A 122 -0.80 6.84 8.53
N ALA A 123 -2.09 6.53 8.41
CA ALA A 123 -2.90 5.99 9.51
C ALA A 123 -2.45 4.57 9.91
N VAL A 124 -2.14 3.73 8.92
CA VAL A 124 -1.65 2.37 9.13
C VAL A 124 -0.24 2.38 9.71
N TYR A 125 0.63 3.24 9.19
CA TYR A 125 1.96 3.45 9.75
C TYR A 125 1.87 3.88 11.22
N LYS A 126 1.04 4.87 11.54
CA LYS A 126 0.80 5.30 12.92
C LYS A 126 0.31 4.14 13.81
N CYS A 127 -0.63 3.34 13.33
CA CYS A 127 -1.10 2.15 14.04
C CYS A 127 0.04 1.16 14.33
N LEU A 128 0.91 0.87 13.35
CA LEU A 128 2.09 0.01 13.54
C LEU A 128 3.03 0.54 14.61
N LYS A 129 3.25 1.86 14.65
CA LYS A 129 4.09 2.52 15.65
C LYS A 129 3.47 2.44 17.05
N GLU A 130 2.21 2.83 17.18
CA GLU A 130 1.57 3.08 18.48
C GLU A 130 0.97 1.83 19.11
N GLN A 131 0.29 0.98 18.33
CA GLN A 131 -0.39 -0.22 18.84
C GLN A 131 0.51 -1.46 18.82
N TYR A 132 1.38 -1.57 17.83
CA TYR A 132 2.24 -2.75 17.64
C TYR A 132 3.70 -2.50 17.99
N GLY A 133 4.09 -1.27 18.34
CA GLY A 133 5.45 -0.94 18.79
C GLY A 133 6.54 -1.18 17.74
N VAL A 134 6.18 -1.21 16.45
CA VAL A 134 7.13 -1.52 15.37
C VAL A 134 8.12 -0.37 15.19
N LYS A 135 9.42 -0.67 15.22
CA LYS A 135 10.47 0.32 14.93
C LYS A 135 10.66 0.48 13.42
N ASP A 136 11.13 1.65 12.98
CA ASP A 136 11.29 1.94 11.54
C ASP A 136 12.29 0.96 10.90
N GLU A 137 13.34 0.63 11.65
CA GLU A 137 14.40 -0.35 11.30
C GLU A 137 13.90 -1.80 11.18
N GLN A 138 12.66 -2.07 11.59
CA GLN A 138 11.97 -3.36 11.42
C GLN A 138 10.93 -3.31 10.30
N LEU A 139 10.63 -2.13 9.76
CA LEU A 139 9.56 -1.92 8.80
C LEU A 139 10.07 -2.06 7.36
N ILE A 140 9.44 -2.95 6.61
CA ILE A 140 9.61 -3.10 5.16
C ILE A 140 8.35 -2.56 4.50
N LEU A 141 8.49 -1.62 3.57
CA LEU A 141 7.35 -1.16 2.78
C LEU A 141 7.26 -1.96 1.48
N TYR A 142 6.06 -2.42 1.13
CA TYR A 142 5.80 -3.15 -0.10
C TYR A 142 4.70 -2.45 -0.88
N GLY A 143 4.99 -2.03 -2.12
CA GLY A 143 4.01 -1.37 -2.99
C GLY A 143 3.86 -2.10 -4.32
N GLN A 144 2.65 -2.56 -4.63
CA GLN A 144 2.32 -3.21 -5.90
C GLN A 144 1.58 -2.25 -6.84
N SER A 145 2.06 -2.06 -8.07
CA SER A 145 1.38 -1.23 -9.08
C SER A 145 1.00 0.15 -8.52
N VAL A 146 -0.28 0.51 -8.45
CA VAL A 146 -0.78 1.77 -7.86
C VAL A 146 -0.35 1.95 -6.40
N GLY A 147 -0.20 0.86 -5.64
CA GLY A 147 0.28 0.88 -4.25
C GLY A 147 1.72 1.36 -4.09
N SER A 148 2.51 1.40 -5.18
CA SER A 148 3.83 2.05 -5.16
C SER A 148 3.75 3.54 -4.85
N GLY A 149 2.65 4.21 -5.20
CA GLY A 149 2.41 5.62 -4.88
C GLY A 149 2.51 5.95 -3.39
N PRO A 150 1.59 5.45 -2.55
CA PRO A 150 1.66 5.67 -1.11
C PRO A 150 2.91 5.08 -0.46
N THR A 151 3.41 3.94 -0.97
CA THR A 151 4.66 3.32 -0.48
C THR A 151 5.86 4.26 -0.63
N VAL A 152 6.09 4.80 -1.84
CA VAL A 152 7.23 5.70 -2.10
C VAL A 152 7.06 7.03 -1.37
N ASP A 153 5.83 7.55 -1.28
CA ASP A 153 5.55 8.76 -0.49
C ASP A 153 5.96 8.61 0.98
N LEU A 154 5.54 7.52 1.63
CA LEU A 154 5.93 7.24 3.01
C LEU A 154 7.44 7.00 3.12
N ALA A 155 8.02 6.21 2.21
CA ALA A 155 9.44 5.91 2.19
C ALA A 155 10.32 7.17 2.10
N SER A 156 9.91 8.17 1.32
CA SER A 156 10.66 9.42 1.15
C SER A 156 10.72 10.28 2.43
N ARG A 157 9.88 10.00 3.42
CA ARG A 157 9.74 10.76 4.67
C ARG A 157 10.29 10.02 5.89
N VAL A 158 10.50 8.71 5.79
CA VAL A 158 10.94 7.86 6.92
C VAL A 158 12.39 7.40 6.67
N PRO A 159 13.38 7.91 7.41
CA PRO A 159 14.79 7.74 7.07
C PRO A 159 15.37 6.35 7.37
N ASN A 160 14.80 5.60 8.32
CA ASN A 160 15.42 4.38 8.86
C ASN A 160 14.63 3.10 8.55
N LEU A 161 13.97 3.04 7.39
CA LEU A 161 13.24 1.85 6.98
C LEU A 161 14.19 0.67 6.72
N ARG A 162 13.75 -0.55 7.04
CA ARG A 162 14.52 -1.77 6.75
C ARG A 162 14.70 -2.00 5.25
N GLY A 163 13.74 -1.56 4.45
CA GLY A 163 13.81 -1.59 2.99
C GLY A 163 12.47 -1.29 2.34
N VAL A 164 12.50 -1.10 1.03
CA VAL A 164 11.33 -0.89 0.19
C VAL A 164 11.33 -1.92 -0.93
N VAL A 165 10.19 -2.57 -1.16
CA VAL A 165 9.97 -3.47 -2.28
C VAL A 165 8.90 -2.86 -3.18
N LEU A 166 9.26 -2.60 -4.43
CA LEU A 166 8.38 -2.06 -5.45
C LEU A 166 8.10 -3.14 -6.49
N HIS A 167 6.85 -3.62 -6.53
CA HIS A 167 6.42 -4.66 -7.45
C HIS A 167 5.61 -4.06 -8.59
N SER A 168 6.21 -4.05 -9.78
CA SER A 168 5.68 -3.40 -10.98
C SER A 168 5.23 -1.96 -10.70
N PRO A 169 6.11 -1.10 -10.14
CA PRO A 169 5.72 0.24 -9.72
C PRO A 169 5.35 1.11 -10.91
N ILE A 170 4.53 2.12 -10.63
CA ILE A 170 4.23 3.19 -11.59
C ILE A 170 5.25 4.32 -11.42
N LEU A 171 5.72 4.89 -12.53
CA LEU A 171 6.54 6.10 -12.49
C LEU A 171 5.71 7.33 -12.14
N SER A 172 4.52 7.41 -12.74
CA SER A 172 3.45 8.36 -12.46
C SER A 172 2.15 7.92 -13.15
N GLY A 173 1.01 8.48 -12.76
CA GLY A 173 -0.30 8.12 -13.31
C GLY A 173 -0.42 8.38 -14.80
N VAL A 174 0.09 9.51 -15.30
CA VAL A 174 0.07 9.81 -16.75
C VAL A 174 0.95 8.83 -17.52
N ARG A 175 2.11 8.45 -16.97
CA ARG A 175 3.06 7.52 -17.62
C ARG A 175 2.54 6.08 -17.71
N VAL A 176 1.53 5.72 -16.92
CA VAL A 176 0.83 4.45 -17.08
C VAL A 176 -0.03 4.45 -18.34
N LEU A 177 -0.67 5.58 -18.66
CA LEU A 177 -1.60 5.69 -19.77
C LEU A 177 -0.90 6.06 -21.10
N TYR A 178 0.16 6.87 -21.02
CA TYR A 178 0.84 7.41 -22.20
C TYR A 178 2.37 7.41 -22.01
N PRO A 179 3.16 7.05 -23.04
CA PRO A 179 4.63 7.06 -22.98
C PRO A 179 5.19 8.49 -23.07
N VAL A 180 4.96 9.29 -22.02
CA VAL A 180 5.43 10.68 -21.93
C VAL A 180 6.75 10.77 -21.18
N LYS A 181 7.68 11.60 -21.67
CA LYS A 181 8.98 11.83 -21.01
C LYS A 181 8.96 12.92 -19.95
N ARG A 182 7.91 13.75 -19.90
CA ARG A 182 7.78 14.89 -18.97
C ARG A 182 6.80 14.58 -17.85
N THR A 183 7.10 15.06 -16.64
CA THR A 183 6.18 15.03 -15.50
C THR A 183 5.31 16.29 -15.54
N TYR A 184 4.00 16.13 -15.46
CA TYR A 184 3.05 17.26 -15.50
C TYR A 184 2.59 17.66 -14.10
N TRP A 185 2.16 18.91 -13.93
CA TRP A 185 1.71 19.40 -12.62
C TRP A 185 0.45 18.67 -12.12
N PHE A 186 -0.42 18.22 -13.03
CA PHE A 186 -1.64 17.45 -12.77
C PHE A 186 -1.43 15.92 -12.68
N ASP A 187 -0.20 15.46 -12.83
CA ASP A 187 0.13 14.04 -12.73
C ASP A 187 0.00 13.56 -11.27
N ILE A 188 -0.47 12.33 -11.09
CA ILE A 188 -0.65 11.70 -9.78
C ILE A 188 0.48 10.70 -9.53
N TYR A 189 0.85 10.48 -8.28
CA TYR A 189 1.87 9.50 -7.88
C TYR A 189 3.20 9.70 -8.60
N LYS A 190 3.76 10.90 -8.54
CA LYS A 190 5.07 11.26 -9.13
C LYS A 190 6.23 10.57 -8.41
N ASN A 191 6.24 9.24 -8.43
CA ASN A 191 7.22 8.39 -7.77
C ASN A 191 8.62 8.66 -8.33
N ILE A 192 8.72 8.97 -9.62
CA ILE A 192 9.98 9.36 -10.26
C ILE A 192 10.65 10.56 -9.58
N ASP A 193 9.86 11.50 -9.05
CA ASP A 193 10.40 12.68 -8.37
C ASP A 193 10.73 12.36 -6.90
N LYS A 194 9.97 11.45 -6.26
CA LYS A 194 10.07 11.13 -4.82
C LYS A 194 11.12 10.08 -4.50
N ILE A 195 11.39 9.14 -5.41
CA ILE A 195 12.25 7.97 -5.12
C ILE A 195 13.68 8.35 -4.75
N SER A 196 14.17 9.50 -5.24
CA SER A 196 15.51 10.01 -4.94
C SER A 196 15.71 10.37 -3.46
N ALA A 197 14.62 10.60 -2.71
CA ALA A 197 14.64 10.88 -1.29
C ALA A 197 14.52 9.62 -0.41
N VAL A 198 14.37 8.43 -1.00
CA VAL A 198 14.30 7.17 -0.25
C VAL A 198 15.71 6.74 0.17
N ASN A 199 15.96 6.74 1.47
CA ASN A 199 17.30 6.53 2.06
C ASN A 199 17.51 5.11 2.63
N CYS A 200 16.90 4.09 2.02
CA CYS A 200 17.04 2.70 2.43
C CYS A 200 17.19 1.77 1.21
N PRO A 201 17.55 0.48 1.41
CA PRO A 201 17.63 -0.47 0.30
C PRO A 201 16.29 -0.60 -0.44
N VAL A 202 16.31 -0.45 -1.77
CA VAL A 202 15.12 -0.59 -2.63
C VAL A 202 15.29 -1.77 -3.58
N LEU A 203 14.34 -2.70 -3.55
CA LEU A 203 14.19 -3.77 -4.53
C LEU A 203 13.07 -3.40 -5.51
N VAL A 204 13.37 -3.38 -6.80
CA VAL A 204 12.38 -3.16 -7.87
C VAL A 204 12.19 -4.45 -8.66
N ILE A 205 10.98 -5.00 -8.63
CA ILE A 205 10.57 -6.17 -9.42
C ILE A 205 9.78 -5.63 -10.61
N HIS A 206 10.26 -5.88 -11.84
CA HIS A 206 9.56 -5.46 -13.05
C HIS A 206 9.70 -6.50 -14.17
N TRP A 207 8.76 -6.47 -15.12
CA TRP A 207 8.79 -7.35 -16.30
C TRP A 207 9.60 -6.72 -17.43
N ARG A 208 10.34 -7.55 -18.18
CA ARG A 208 11.22 -7.12 -19.28
C ARG A 208 10.49 -6.52 -20.50
N TRP A 209 9.18 -6.75 -20.64
CA TRP A 209 8.37 -6.26 -21.76
C TRP A 209 7.85 -4.82 -21.59
N VAL A 210 8.00 -4.23 -20.40
CA VAL A 210 7.77 -2.79 -20.20
C VAL A 210 9.07 -2.07 -20.56
N ARG A 211 9.19 -1.69 -21.84
CA ARG A 211 10.30 -0.86 -22.34
C ARG A 211 10.22 0.51 -21.67
N GLU A 212 10.99 0.75 -20.62
CA GLU A 212 11.58 2.07 -20.40
C GLU A 212 12.80 2.02 -19.47
N ARG A 213 13.89 2.59 -19.98
CA ARG A 213 15.27 2.54 -19.50
C ARG A 213 15.47 3.72 -18.54
N TRP A 214 15.13 3.59 -17.26
CA TRP A 214 15.31 4.69 -16.28
C TRP A 214 15.79 4.29 -14.87
N TRP A 215 15.81 3.01 -14.50
CA TRP A 215 16.34 2.57 -13.19
C TRP A 215 17.82 2.20 -13.21
N SER A 216 18.68 3.12 -13.61
CA SER A 216 20.14 2.90 -13.63
C SER A 216 20.78 2.80 -12.24
N ASN A 217 20.07 3.15 -11.17
CA ASN A 217 20.60 3.15 -9.79
C ASN A 217 19.95 2.11 -8.86
N CYS A 218 19.03 1.28 -9.34
CA CYS A 218 18.45 0.20 -8.54
C CYS A 218 19.13 -1.11 -8.95
N SER A 219 19.73 -1.81 -7.99
CA SER A 219 20.26 -3.15 -8.20
C SER A 219 19.13 -4.09 -8.62
N VAL A 220 19.03 -4.34 -9.92
CA VAL A 220 18.15 -5.34 -10.52
C VAL A 220 18.84 -6.69 -10.35
N THR A 221 18.41 -7.49 -9.37
CA THR A 221 18.76 -8.90 -9.32
C THR A 221 17.79 -9.67 -10.22
N GLY A 222 18.32 -10.23 -11.31
CA GLY A 222 17.59 -11.10 -12.24
C GLY A 222 17.55 -12.56 -11.80
#